data_AF-A0A7S0LR56-F1
#
_entry.id   AF-A0A7S0LR56-F1
#
_cell.length_a   1.000
_cell.length_b   1.000
_cell.length_c   1.000
_cell.angle_alpha   90.00
_cell.angle_beta   90.00
_cell.angle_gamma   90.00
#
_symmetry.space_group_name_H-M   'P 1'
#
loop_
_entity.id
_entity.type
_entity.pdbx_description
1 polymer ?
#
loop_
_entity_poly.entity_id
_entity_poly.type
_entity_poly.pdbx_seq_one_letter_code
_entity_poly.pdbx_strand_id
1 'polypeptide(L)'
;KKCRENCSVLTEMRGRRLLATTLSAHRRALCTALCPQSSLAVFGLPPGTSRHEIKRRFYELAKVTHPDAVPEGSEQPAGQPTFIEVLAAFEVLMAVDVPLIASTAANNAARGSAGASRGRTGGSSVRRKSLSEMLCDRLEDEPAAAADVWADIKQRQLPVVAATLDCLFRACARSGGGLPAAIEIMRDASRAGLLTPSLRAAAMVSLIKWCKEDRTSFELIVDEIDEAERTPEVMETMSYANFLYSGVDGYSK
;
A
#
# COMPACT_ATOMS: atom_id res chain seq x y z
N LYS A 1 -25.29 -78.82 -0.43
CA LYS A 1 -23.84 -78.83 -0.14
C LYS A 1 -23.52 -77.48 0.52
N LYS A 2 -23.62 -77.32 1.84
CA LYS A 2 -22.78 -77.79 2.96
C LYS A 2 -21.56 -76.86 3.22
N CYS A 3 -21.43 -76.43 4.49
CA CYS A 3 -20.38 -75.66 5.21
C CYS A 3 -20.34 -74.14 4.94
N ARG A 4 -20.53 -73.19 5.88
CA ARG A 4 -20.26 -73.03 7.35
C ARG A 4 -18.77 -72.81 7.70
N GLU A 5 -18.53 -71.81 8.56
CA GLU A 5 -17.32 -71.49 9.37
C GLU A 5 -16.20 -70.69 8.66
N ASN A 6 -15.44 -69.73 9.24
CA ASN A 6 -15.33 -69.02 10.54
C ASN A 6 -14.44 -67.76 10.23
N CYS A 7 -14.77 -66.53 10.64
CA CYS A 7 -14.46 -65.83 11.90
C CYS A 7 -12.97 -65.44 12.15
N SER A 8 -12.80 -64.18 12.61
CA SER A 8 -11.64 -63.49 13.21
C SER A 8 -10.43 -63.09 12.35
N VAL A 9 -10.30 -61.79 12.03
CA VAL A 9 -9.32 -60.89 12.69
C VAL A 9 -9.96 -59.50 12.80
N LEU A 10 -10.11 -59.05 14.04
CA LEU A 10 -10.65 -57.77 14.48
C LEU A 10 -9.48 -57.03 15.14
N THR A 11 -8.66 -56.29 14.41
CA THR A 11 -7.71 -55.33 15.02
C THR A 11 -7.28 -54.26 14.03
N GLU A 12 -7.30 -53.02 14.52
CA GLU A 12 -6.61 -51.85 13.98
C GLU A 12 -6.95 -51.37 12.57
N MET A 13 -7.72 -50.28 12.53
CA MET A 13 -7.29 -49.00 11.91
C MET A 13 -8.29 -47.90 12.32
N ARG A 14 -8.51 -47.76 13.64
CA ARG A 14 -8.99 -46.51 14.23
C ARG A 14 -7.78 -45.58 14.32
N GLY A 15 -7.58 -44.74 13.31
CA GLY A 15 -6.47 -43.78 13.38
C GLY A 15 -6.22 -43.01 12.10
N ARG A 16 -7.24 -42.35 11.52
CA ARG A 16 -7.05 -41.41 10.40
C ARG A 16 -8.22 -40.45 10.15
N ARG A 17 -8.94 -40.03 11.20
CA ARG A 17 -9.99 -38.98 11.12
C ARG A 17 -9.88 -37.92 12.21
N LEU A 18 -8.67 -37.44 12.51
CA LEU A 18 -8.46 -36.34 13.47
C LEU A 18 -7.49 -35.24 13.00
N LEU A 19 -7.19 -35.14 11.69
CA LEU A 19 -6.36 -34.04 11.16
C LEU A 19 -7.03 -33.22 10.04
N ALA A 20 -8.28 -33.54 9.68
CA ALA A 20 -9.02 -32.79 8.64
C ALA A 20 -9.88 -31.64 9.21
N THR A 21 -10.08 -31.58 10.52
CA THR A 21 -10.98 -30.61 11.16
C THR A 21 -10.29 -29.30 11.59
N THR A 22 -8.98 -29.30 11.82
CA THR A 22 -8.25 -28.09 12.26
C THR A 22 -7.86 -27.17 11.09
N LEU A 23 -7.50 -27.73 9.94
CA LEU A 23 -7.20 -26.96 8.72
C LEU A 23 -8.44 -26.22 8.15
N SER A 24 -9.63 -26.79 8.31
CA SER A 24 -10.88 -26.16 7.87
C SER A 24 -11.31 -25.00 8.78
N ALA A 25 -10.95 -25.04 10.07
CA ALA A 25 -11.24 -23.96 11.01
C ALA A 25 -10.33 -22.76 10.77
N HIS A 26 -9.03 -22.98 10.52
CA HIS A 26 -8.09 -21.91 10.16
C HIS A 26 -8.44 -21.25 8.81
N ARG A 27 -8.87 -22.03 7.81
CA ARG A 27 -9.34 -21.47 6.53
C ARG A 27 -10.61 -20.60 6.68
N ARG A 28 -11.54 -20.96 7.58
CA ARG A 28 -12.72 -20.11 7.86
C ARG A 28 -12.35 -18.85 8.64
N ALA A 29 -11.42 -18.91 9.60
CA ALA A 29 -10.96 -17.73 10.33
C ALA A 29 -10.27 -16.72 9.38
N LEU A 30 -9.44 -17.21 8.46
CA LEU A 30 -8.76 -16.36 7.46
C LEU A 30 -9.72 -15.78 6.42
N CYS A 31 -10.75 -16.52 5.99
CA CYS A 31 -11.77 -15.97 5.09
C CYS A 31 -12.70 -14.96 5.79
N THR A 32 -12.89 -15.06 7.10
CA THR A 32 -13.68 -14.08 7.85
C THR A 32 -12.90 -12.80 8.08
N ALA A 33 -11.56 -12.81 8.12
CA ALA A 33 -10.72 -11.63 8.32
C ALA A 33 -10.62 -10.67 7.11
N LEU A 34 -11.17 -11.03 5.95
CA LEU A 34 -11.03 -10.27 4.69
C LEU A 34 -12.12 -9.23 4.44
N CYS A 35 -13.08 -9.05 5.36
CA CYS A 35 -14.10 -8.01 5.24
C CYS A 35 -13.84 -6.90 6.28
N PRO A 36 -13.90 -5.61 5.91
CA PRO A 36 -13.69 -4.51 6.87
C PRO A 36 -14.63 -4.57 8.09
N GLN A 37 -15.84 -5.11 7.92
CA GLN A 37 -16.83 -5.25 9.00
C GLN A 37 -16.41 -6.28 10.05
N SER A 38 -15.81 -7.40 9.64
CA SER A 38 -15.29 -8.41 10.56
C SER A 38 -13.95 -8.02 11.15
N SER A 39 -13.13 -7.24 10.44
CA SER A 39 -11.90 -6.64 10.99
C SER A 39 -12.20 -5.63 12.10
N LEU A 40 -13.27 -4.83 11.99
CA LEU A 40 -13.72 -3.94 13.09
C LEU A 40 -14.24 -4.71 14.31
N ALA A 41 -14.85 -5.88 14.09
CA ALA A 41 -15.31 -6.75 15.17
C ALA A 41 -14.14 -7.29 16.02
N VAL A 42 -12.96 -7.51 15.42
CA VAL A 42 -11.72 -7.89 16.16
C VAL A 42 -11.33 -6.82 17.18
N PHE A 43 -11.58 -5.55 16.89
CA PHE A 43 -11.33 -4.43 17.80
C PHE A 43 -12.53 -4.11 18.72
N GLY A 44 -13.67 -4.81 18.56
CA GLY A 44 -14.93 -4.44 19.23
C GLY A 44 -15.42 -3.04 18.85
N LEU A 45 -15.07 -2.56 17.66
CA LEU A 45 -15.37 -1.21 17.19
C LEU A 45 -16.61 -1.19 16.29
N PRO A 46 -17.45 -0.13 16.36
CA PRO A 46 -18.59 0.02 15.45
C PRO A 46 -18.13 0.38 14.02
N PRO A 47 -18.98 0.12 13.00
CA PRO A 47 -18.75 0.62 11.64
C PRO A 47 -18.65 2.15 11.62
N GLY A 48 -17.78 2.69 10.76
CA GLY A 48 -17.53 4.13 10.66
C GLY A 48 -16.55 4.70 11.70
N THR A 49 -15.90 3.85 12.49
CA THR A 49 -14.88 4.29 13.45
C THR A 49 -13.68 4.94 12.74
N SER A 50 -13.19 6.07 13.29
CA SER A 50 -12.09 6.83 12.70
C SER A 50 -10.75 6.06 12.70
N ARG A 51 -9.86 6.36 11.75
CA ARG A 51 -8.51 5.75 11.69
C ARG A 51 -7.69 6.01 12.96
N HIS A 52 -7.88 7.17 13.60
CA HIS A 52 -7.20 7.47 14.86
C HIS A 52 -7.64 6.52 15.97
N GLU A 53 -8.94 6.21 16.05
CA GLU A 53 -9.51 5.30 17.03
C GLU A 53 -9.09 3.85 16.77
N ILE A 54 -9.05 3.42 15.51
CA ILE A 54 -8.53 2.10 15.10
C ILE A 54 -7.06 1.94 15.53
N LYS A 55 -6.22 2.96 15.29
CA LYS A 55 -4.82 2.98 15.73
C LYS A 55 -4.70 2.90 17.25
N ARG A 56 -5.51 3.67 17.99
CA ARG A 56 -5.51 3.64 19.45
C ARG A 56 -5.82 2.24 19.97
N ARG A 57 -6.89 1.61 19.47
CA ARG A 57 -7.28 0.24 19.86
C ARG A 57 -6.23 -0.80 19.47
N PHE A 58 -5.60 -0.65 18.31
CA PHE A 58 -4.49 -1.49 17.92
C PHE A 58 -3.33 -1.41 18.93
N TYR A 59 -2.90 -0.22 19.35
CA TYR A 59 -1.83 -0.10 20.34
C TYR A 59 -2.20 -0.67 21.70
N GLU A 60 -3.46 -0.53 22.13
CA GLU A 60 -3.96 -1.12 23.38
C GLU A 60 -3.92 -2.65 23.32
N LEU A 61 -4.45 -3.25 22.25
CA LEU A 61 -4.47 -4.71 22.08
C LEU A 61 -3.07 -5.27 21.82
N ALA A 62 -2.25 -4.60 21.03
CA ALA A 62 -0.88 -5.02 20.76
C ALA A 62 -0.06 -5.10 22.05
N LYS A 63 -0.19 -4.14 22.97
CA LYS A 63 0.52 -4.17 24.26
C LYS A 63 0.22 -5.41 25.09
N VAL A 64 -1.01 -5.92 25.02
CA VAL A 64 -1.45 -7.07 25.84
C VAL A 64 -1.34 -8.40 25.10
N THR A 65 -1.26 -8.38 23.77
CA THR A 65 -1.18 -9.61 22.95
C THR A 65 0.21 -9.87 22.37
N HIS A 66 1.15 -8.91 22.44
CA HIS A 66 2.49 -9.07 21.87
C HIS A 66 3.22 -10.27 22.49
N PRO A 67 3.92 -11.11 21.68
CA PRO A 67 4.62 -12.29 22.18
C PRO A 67 5.68 -11.96 23.25
N ASP A 68 6.31 -10.78 23.19
CA ASP A 68 7.28 -10.36 24.23
C ASP A 68 6.62 -10.01 25.58
N ALA A 69 5.32 -9.72 25.61
CA ALA A 69 4.58 -9.34 26.81
C ALA A 69 3.85 -10.53 27.46
N VAL A 70 3.68 -11.63 26.72
CA VAL A 70 2.93 -12.81 27.15
C VAL A 70 3.91 -13.98 27.27
N PRO A 71 4.25 -14.45 28.49
CA PRO A 71 5.18 -15.56 28.64
C PRO A 71 4.62 -16.83 27.97
N GLU A 72 5.47 -17.52 27.20
CA GLU A 72 5.12 -18.77 26.51
C GLU A 72 4.51 -19.76 27.51
N GLY A 73 3.23 -20.08 27.34
CA GLY A 73 2.48 -21.01 28.21
C GLY A 73 1.36 -20.38 29.05
N SER A 74 1.10 -19.08 28.93
CA SER A 74 -0.11 -18.47 29.51
C SER A 74 -1.34 -18.75 28.64
N GLU A 75 -2.36 -19.41 29.21
CA GLU A 75 -3.63 -19.68 28.54
C GLU A 75 -4.30 -18.36 28.17
N GLN A 76 -4.35 -18.07 26.86
CA GLN A 76 -5.03 -16.91 26.36
C GLN A 76 -6.53 -17.05 26.69
N PRO A 77 -7.14 -16.07 27.37
CA PRO A 77 -8.53 -16.20 27.82
C PRO A 77 -9.45 -16.40 26.62
N ALA A 78 -10.33 -17.40 26.72
CA ALA A 78 -11.24 -17.81 25.65
C ALA A 78 -12.06 -16.60 25.15
N GLY A 79 -11.78 -16.18 23.91
CA GLY A 79 -12.47 -15.06 23.25
C GLY A 79 -11.64 -13.79 23.04
N GLN A 80 -10.38 -13.74 23.47
CA GLN A 80 -9.48 -12.66 23.07
C GLN A 80 -8.80 -12.96 21.72
N PRO A 81 -8.71 -11.97 20.82
CA PRO A 81 -8.02 -12.16 19.55
C PRO A 81 -6.51 -12.33 19.79
N THR A 82 -5.91 -13.21 18.99
CA THR A 82 -4.45 -13.37 18.92
C THR A 82 -3.80 -12.12 18.33
N PHE A 83 -2.53 -11.88 18.66
CA PHE A 83 -1.78 -10.77 18.06
C PHE A 83 -1.78 -10.84 16.53
N ILE A 84 -1.75 -12.05 15.97
CA ILE A 84 -1.81 -12.29 14.52
C ILE A 84 -3.17 -11.82 13.95
N GLU A 85 -4.28 -12.11 14.62
CA GLU A 85 -5.61 -11.65 14.21
C GLU A 85 -5.76 -10.12 14.34
N VAL A 86 -5.24 -9.54 15.42
CA VAL A 86 -5.23 -8.08 15.64
C VAL A 86 -4.42 -7.37 14.55
N LEU A 87 -3.25 -7.91 14.21
CA LEU A 87 -2.39 -7.35 13.17
C LEU A 87 -3.03 -7.46 11.79
N ALA A 88 -3.58 -8.63 11.44
CA ALA A 88 -4.28 -8.84 10.17
C ALA A 88 -5.49 -7.90 10.02
N ALA A 89 -6.28 -7.73 11.07
CA ALA A 89 -7.42 -6.81 11.07
C ALA A 89 -6.98 -5.34 10.91
N PHE A 90 -5.88 -4.95 11.53
CA PHE A 90 -5.32 -3.60 11.41
C PHE A 90 -4.88 -3.29 9.98
N GLU A 91 -4.18 -4.23 9.34
CA GLU A 91 -3.72 -4.07 7.95
C GLU A 91 -4.88 -3.87 6.98
N VAL A 92 -5.94 -4.68 7.11
CA VAL A 92 -7.16 -4.55 6.28
C VAL A 92 -7.81 -3.18 6.48
N LEU A 93 -8.00 -2.73 7.72
CA LEU A 93 -8.63 -1.43 8.00
C LEU A 93 -7.77 -0.22 7.61
N MET A 94 -6.45 -0.38 7.57
CA MET A 94 -5.54 0.68 7.16
C MET A 94 -5.29 0.69 5.65
N ALA A 95 -5.53 -0.41 4.93
CA ALA A 95 -5.41 -0.50 3.48
C ALA A 95 -6.65 0.03 2.73
N VAL A 96 -7.83 0.02 3.37
CA VAL A 96 -9.05 0.56 2.76
C VAL A 96 -9.06 2.09 2.94
N ASP A 97 -8.77 2.81 1.86
CA ASP A 97 -9.21 4.19 1.74
C ASP A 97 -10.73 4.18 1.58
N VAL A 98 -11.44 4.28 2.70
CA VAL A 98 -12.89 4.42 2.70
C VAL A 98 -13.20 5.77 2.04
N PRO A 99 -13.91 5.82 0.89
CA PRO A 99 -14.42 7.08 0.36
C PRO A 99 -15.49 7.56 1.34
N LEU A 100 -15.07 8.46 2.24
CA LEU A 100 -15.95 9.07 3.21
C LEU A 100 -16.89 10.02 2.48
N ILE A 101 -18.16 9.63 2.47
CA ILE A 101 -19.31 10.47 2.23
C ILE A 101 -19.12 11.77 3.02
N ALA A 102 -19.33 12.88 2.30
CA ALA A 102 -19.09 14.25 2.71
C ALA A 102 -19.58 14.57 4.13
N SER A 103 -18.68 15.11 4.95
CA SER A 103 -19.03 16.01 6.06
C SER A 103 -18.15 17.25 5.98
N THR A 104 -18.85 18.36 5.85
CA THR A 104 -18.38 19.74 5.76
C THR A 104 -17.69 20.23 7.03
N ALA A 105 -16.74 21.15 6.79
CA ALA A 105 -16.31 22.27 7.64
C ALA A 105 -15.09 22.09 8.57
N ALA A 106 -14.04 22.80 8.15
CA ALA A 106 -13.31 23.85 8.88
C ALA A 106 -12.16 23.49 9.85
N ASN A 107 -11.05 24.15 9.53
CA ASN A 107 -9.95 24.63 10.38
C ASN A 107 -9.02 23.59 11.01
N ASN A 108 -7.77 23.58 10.52
CA ASN A 108 -6.63 23.90 11.38
C ASN A 108 -5.45 24.41 10.56
N ALA A 109 -5.26 25.71 10.63
CA ALA A 109 -3.98 26.36 10.39
C ALA A 109 -3.01 26.08 11.55
N ALA A 110 -1.73 26.24 11.25
CA ALA A 110 -0.59 26.34 12.16
C ALA A 110 -0.03 25.03 12.75
N ARG A 111 1.14 24.63 12.25
CA ARG A 111 2.40 24.77 13.00
C ARG A 111 3.62 24.44 12.13
N GLY A 112 4.53 25.40 12.05
CA GLY A 112 5.82 25.25 11.41
C GLY A 112 6.79 24.38 12.21
N SER A 113 7.73 23.79 11.49
CA SER A 113 9.09 23.46 11.92
C SER A 113 9.89 23.30 10.64
N ALA A 114 10.73 24.27 10.29
CA ALA A 114 12.10 24.40 10.78
C ALA A 114 12.88 23.10 10.54
N GLY A 115 13.85 23.20 9.63
CA GLY A 115 14.59 22.08 9.09
C GLY A 115 15.36 21.27 10.13
N ALA A 116 15.58 20.00 9.77
CA ALA A 116 16.65 19.21 10.33
C ALA A 116 17.07 18.16 9.28
N SER A 117 18.12 18.49 8.53
CA SER A 117 19.00 17.50 7.92
C SER A 117 19.57 16.64 9.06
N ARG A 118 19.07 15.40 9.18
CA ARG A 118 19.72 14.37 9.99
C ARG A 118 19.70 13.07 9.22
N GLY A 119 20.89 12.70 8.75
CA GLY A 119 21.20 11.36 8.26
C GLY A 119 20.72 10.33 9.28
N ARG A 120 19.99 9.34 8.77
CA ARG A 120 19.45 8.25 9.58
C ARG A 120 19.93 6.94 8.99
N THR A 121 21.16 6.58 9.30
CA THR A 121 21.57 5.19 9.45
C THR A 121 20.81 4.62 10.65
N GLY A 122 19.67 4.00 10.38
CA GLY A 122 18.81 3.35 11.37
C GLY A 122 18.50 1.93 10.93
N GLY A 123 18.76 0.98 11.83
CA GLY A 123 18.80 -0.46 11.60
C GLY A 123 17.70 -1.03 10.70
N SER A 124 18.15 -1.83 9.73
CA SER A 124 17.31 -2.67 8.89
C SER A 124 16.61 -3.73 9.75
N SER A 125 15.38 -3.44 10.17
CA SER A 125 14.37 -4.49 10.16
C SER A 125 14.28 -4.94 8.70
N VAL A 126 14.71 -6.16 8.41
CA VAL A 126 14.77 -6.72 7.05
C VAL A 126 13.33 -6.99 6.59
N ARG A 127 12.59 -5.91 6.30
CA ARG A 127 11.39 -5.98 5.47
C ARG A 127 11.86 -6.52 4.12
N ARG A 128 11.30 -7.66 3.70
CA ARG A 128 11.54 -8.16 2.34
C ARG A 128 11.09 -7.09 1.38
N LYS A 129 12.05 -6.54 0.63
CA LYS A 129 11.77 -5.63 -0.47
C LYS A 129 10.94 -6.37 -1.50
N SER A 130 9.89 -5.71 -1.98
CA SER A 130 9.14 -6.18 -3.13
C SER A 130 10.02 -6.16 -4.38
N LEU A 131 9.66 -6.96 -5.39
CA LEU A 131 10.41 -6.99 -6.64
C LEU A 131 10.45 -5.61 -7.33
N SER A 132 9.36 -4.84 -7.25
CA SER A 132 9.33 -3.47 -7.77
C SER A 132 10.27 -2.53 -7.00
N GLU A 133 10.40 -2.67 -5.68
CA GLU A 133 11.36 -1.90 -4.88
C GLU A 133 12.81 -2.26 -5.26
N MET A 134 13.14 -3.54 -5.45
CA MET A 134 14.49 -3.94 -5.88
C MET A 134 14.84 -3.45 -7.29
N LEU A 135 13.85 -3.43 -8.20
CA LEU A 135 14.03 -2.87 -9.54
C LEU A 135 14.21 -1.34 -9.50
N CYS A 136 13.51 -0.64 -8.60
CA CYS A 136 13.69 0.78 -8.38
C CYS A 136 15.05 1.11 -7.74
N ASP A 137 15.54 0.29 -6.80
CA ASP A 137 16.87 0.46 -6.20
C ASP A 137 17.96 0.42 -7.29
N ARG A 138 17.83 -0.49 -8.26
CA ARG A 138 18.77 -0.58 -9.40
C ARG A 138 18.83 0.72 -10.21
N LEU A 139 17.73 1.48 -10.30
CA LEU A 139 17.70 2.76 -11.02
C LEU A 139 18.48 3.88 -10.31
N GLU A 140 18.83 3.71 -9.03
CA GLU A 140 19.69 4.66 -8.33
C GLU A 140 21.13 4.63 -8.89
N ASP A 141 21.62 3.43 -9.19
CA ASP A 141 22.95 3.16 -9.74
C ASP A 141 22.97 3.19 -11.28
N GLU A 142 21.92 2.66 -11.93
CA GLU A 142 21.80 2.54 -13.39
C GLU A 142 20.55 3.26 -13.92
N PRO A 143 20.53 4.61 -13.98
CA PRO A 143 19.36 5.35 -14.44
C PRO A 143 19.02 5.11 -15.92
N ALA A 144 20.00 4.69 -16.73
CA ALA A 144 19.78 4.34 -18.14
C ALA A 144 18.91 3.10 -18.32
N ALA A 145 18.78 2.25 -17.29
CA ALA A 145 17.93 1.06 -17.32
C ALA A 145 16.44 1.35 -17.09
N ALA A 146 16.02 2.61 -17.03
CA ALA A 146 14.62 3.00 -16.76
C ALA A 146 13.62 2.35 -17.72
N ALA A 147 13.94 2.29 -19.02
CA ALA A 147 13.09 1.67 -20.03
C ALA A 147 13.00 0.15 -19.84
N ASP A 148 14.12 -0.51 -19.52
CA ASP A 148 14.16 -1.95 -19.28
C ASP A 148 13.40 -2.33 -18.01
N VAL A 149 13.60 -1.56 -16.93
CA VAL A 149 12.88 -1.74 -15.66
C VAL A 149 11.38 -1.53 -15.86
N TRP A 150 10.97 -0.55 -16.67
CA TRP A 150 9.57 -0.36 -17.03
C TRP A 150 9.02 -1.54 -17.83
N ALA A 151 9.78 -2.07 -18.80
CA ALA A 151 9.39 -3.26 -19.55
C ALA A 151 9.20 -4.48 -18.64
N ASP A 152 10.09 -4.68 -17.66
CA ASP A 152 9.99 -5.74 -16.65
C ASP A 152 8.74 -5.60 -15.77
N ILE A 153 8.44 -4.38 -15.30
CA ILE A 153 7.24 -4.08 -14.51
C ILE A 153 5.98 -4.43 -15.30
N LYS A 154 5.92 -4.03 -16.58
CA LYS A 154 4.81 -4.35 -17.48
C LYS A 154 4.67 -5.85 -17.71
N GLN A 155 5.75 -6.52 -18.10
CA GLN A 155 5.74 -7.94 -18.44
C GLN A 155 5.29 -8.80 -17.26
N ARG A 156 5.69 -8.42 -16.04
CA ARG A 156 5.41 -9.16 -14.81
C ARG A 156 4.14 -8.68 -14.09
N GLN A 157 3.44 -7.68 -14.64
CA GLN A 157 2.27 -7.04 -14.05
C GLN A 157 2.47 -6.67 -12.57
N LEU A 158 3.63 -6.07 -12.26
CA LEU A 158 3.94 -5.69 -10.89
C LEU A 158 3.06 -4.52 -10.46
N PRO A 159 2.68 -4.45 -9.17
CA PRO A 159 1.89 -3.35 -8.65
C PRO A 159 2.66 -2.03 -8.80
N VAL A 160 2.05 -1.08 -9.51
CA VAL A 160 2.59 0.26 -9.69
C VAL A 160 2.04 1.15 -8.59
N VAL A 161 2.94 1.74 -7.80
CA VAL A 161 2.60 2.74 -6.79
C VAL A 161 3.28 4.07 -7.15
N ALA A 162 2.84 5.17 -6.54
CA ALA A 162 3.38 6.49 -6.82
C ALA A 162 4.91 6.55 -6.66
N ALA A 163 5.46 5.84 -5.68
CA ALA A 163 6.92 5.75 -5.47
C ALA A 163 7.65 5.08 -6.64
N THR A 164 7.05 4.06 -7.28
CA THR A 164 7.63 3.38 -8.45
C THR A 164 7.75 4.35 -9.63
N LEU A 165 6.69 5.11 -9.90
CA LEU A 165 6.68 6.12 -10.95
C LEU A 165 7.66 7.25 -10.65
N ASP A 166 7.74 7.71 -9.40
CA ASP A 166 8.70 8.74 -8.99
C ASP A 166 10.15 8.29 -9.21
N CYS A 167 10.49 7.03 -8.88
CA CYS A 167 11.80 6.46 -9.15
C CYS A 167 12.10 6.40 -10.65
N LEU A 168 11.14 5.95 -11.48
CA LEU A 168 11.29 5.89 -12.93
C LEU A 168 11.50 7.29 -13.53
N PHE A 169 10.71 8.28 -13.12
CA PHE A 169 10.83 9.65 -13.61
C PHE A 169 12.18 10.27 -13.24
N ARG A 170 12.67 10.04 -12.01
CA ARG A 170 14.03 10.46 -11.61
C ARG A 170 15.12 9.75 -12.40
N ALA A 171 14.91 8.50 -12.78
CA ALA A 171 15.85 7.77 -13.62
C ALA A 171 15.87 8.32 -15.06
N CYS A 172 14.71 8.65 -15.64
CA CYS A 172 14.59 9.34 -16.94
C CYS A 172 15.30 10.70 -16.93
N ALA A 173 15.17 11.44 -15.84
CA ALA A 173 15.88 12.71 -15.63
C ALA A 173 17.41 12.55 -15.67
N ARG A 174 17.93 11.57 -14.93
CA ARG A 174 19.37 11.35 -14.76
C ARG A 174 20.03 10.68 -15.96
N SER A 175 19.28 9.95 -16.77
CA SER A 175 19.76 9.27 -17.98
C SER A 175 19.77 10.14 -19.23
N GLY A 176 19.23 11.36 -19.16
CA GLY A 176 19.13 12.27 -20.30
C GLY A 176 17.88 12.08 -21.17
N GLY A 177 17.01 11.13 -20.85
CA GLY A 177 15.70 10.96 -21.51
C GLY A 177 14.68 12.05 -21.15
N GLY A 178 14.84 12.67 -19.97
CA GLY A 178 14.08 13.83 -19.54
C GLY A 178 12.56 13.62 -19.44
N LEU A 179 11.81 14.73 -19.55
CA LEU A 179 10.35 14.74 -19.51
C LEU A 179 9.69 13.87 -20.60
N PRO A 180 10.15 13.88 -21.88
CA PRO A 180 9.53 13.07 -22.92
C PRO A 180 9.51 11.58 -22.59
N ALA A 181 10.61 11.04 -22.07
CA ALA A 181 10.69 9.63 -21.65
C ALA A 181 9.77 9.33 -20.46
N ALA A 182 9.64 10.27 -19.52
CA ALA A 182 8.75 10.12 -18.37
C ALA A 182 7.26 10.15 -18.77
N ILE A 183 6.87 11.02 -19.70
CA ILE A 183 5.51 11.07 -20.27
C ILE A 183 5.20 9.77 -21.03
N GLU A 184 6.14 9.26 -21.84
CA GLU A 184 5.98 7.97 -22.53
C GLU A 184 5.70 6.82 -21.57
N ILE A 185 6.44 6.73 -20.45
CA ILE A 185 6.19 5.73 -19.40
C ILE A 185 4.79 5.89 -18.80
N MET A 186 4.37 7.12 -18.52
CA MET A 186 3.03 7.40 -17.96
C MET A 186 1.91 7.04 -18.94
N ARG A 187 2.07 7.38 -20.23
CA ARG A 187 1.16 6.99 -21.33
C ARG A 187 1.04 5.47 -21.45
N ASP A 188 2.18 4.78 -21.43
CA ASP A 188 2.21 3.33 -21.46
C ASP A 188 1.50 2.72 -20.24
N ALA A 189 1.71 3.29 -19.05
CA ALA A 189 1.05 2.83 -17.83
C ALA A 189 -0.47 3.03 -17.90
N SER A 190 -0.91 4.14 -18.48
CA SER A 190 -2.32 4.44 -18.75
C SER A 190 -2.92 3.43 -19.73
N ARG A 191 -2.26 3.20 -20.88
CA ARG A 191 -2.69 2.21 -21.89
C ARG A 191 -2.76 0.79 -21.34
N ALA A 192 -1.86 0.45 -20.42
CA ALA A 192 -1.85 -0.85 -19.76
C ALA A 192 -2.92 -1.00 -18.66
N GLY A 193 -3.67 0.07 -18.33
CA GLY A 193 -4.67 0.06 -17.27
C GLY A 193 -4.07 -0.04 -15.86
N LEU A 194 -2.80 0.32 -15.69
CA LEU A 194 -2.08 0.24 -14.42
C LEU A 194 -2.23 1.52 -13.57
N LEU A 195 -2.77 2.60 -14.15
CA LEU A 195 -2.99 3.86 -13.47
C LEU A 195 -4.45 4.01 -13.06
N THR A 196 -4.68 4.16 -11.75
CA THR A 196 -5.94 4.70 -11.25
C THR A 196 -5.94 6.23 -11.39
N PRO A 197 -7.11 6.90 -11.41
CA PRO A 197 -7.17 8.36 -11.52
C PRO A 197 -6.35 9.08 -10.43
N SER A 198 -6.41 8.58 -9.19
CA SER A 198 -5.63 9.12 -8.07
C SER A 198 -4.12 8.91 -8.24
N LEU A 199 -3.70 7.77 -8.79
CA LEU A 199 -2.29 7.50 -9.06
C LEU A 199 -1.77 8.34 -10.22
N ARG A 200 -2.59 8.56 -11.26
CA ARG A 200 -2.26 9.44 -12.39
C ARG A 200 -2.05 10.88 -11.92
N ALA A 201 -2.96 11.41 -11.08
CA ALA A 201 -2.80 12.72 -10.48
C ALA A 201 -1.50 12.83 -9.64
N ALA A 202 -1.21 11.83 -8.82
CA ALA A 202 0.04 11.81 -8.05
C ALA A 202 1.30 11.78 -8.95
N ALA A 203 1.25 11.02 -10.05
CA ALA A 203 2.33 10.96 -11.04
C ALA A 203 2.56 12.31 -11.72
N MET A 204 1.48 13.02 -12.10
CA MET A 204 1.55 14.36 -12.68
C MET A 204 2.16 15.37 -11.70
N VAL A 205 1.78 15.33 -10.42
CA VAL A 205 2.41 16.17 -9.38
C VAL A 205 3.91 15.86 -9.26
N SER A 206 4.31 14.59 -9.35
CA SER A 206 5.73 14.20 -9.38
C SER A 206 6.47 14.74 -10.61
N LEU A 207 5.84 14.73 -11.80
CA LEU A 207 6.40 15.34 -13.01
C LEU A 207 6.57 16.85 -12.83
N ILE A 208 5.54 17.57 -12.36
CA ILE A 208 5.58 19.02 -12.11
C ILE A 208 6.70 19.38 -11.12
N LYS A 209 6.83 18.59 -10.04
CA LYS A 209 7.87 18.77 -9.03
C LYS A 209 9.27 18.66 -9.61
N TRP A 210 9.48 17.76 -10.56
CA TRP A 210 10.79 17.49 -11.15
C TRP A 210 11.13 18.47 -12.30
N CYS A 211 10.17 18.79 -13.17
CA CYS A 211 10.34 19.64 -14.35
C CYS A 211 10.50 21.14 -14.06
N LYS A 212 10.98 21.49 -12.86
CA LYS A 212 11.02 22.86 -12.32
C LYS A 212 11.29 23.92 -13.40
N GLU A 213 10.41 24.93 -13.38
CA GLU A 213 10.54 26.27 -13.99
C GLU A 213 10.30 26.41 -15.50
N ASP A 214 10.08 25.34 -16.26
CA ASP A 214 9.69 25.47 -17.66
C ASP A 214 8.16 25.45 -17.83
N ARG A 215 7.60 26.62 -18.21
CA ARG A 215 6.17 26.77 -18.51
C ARG A 215 5.72 25.79 -19.61
N THR A 216 6.58 25.51 -20.57
CA THR A 216 6.28 24.58 -21.67
C THR A 216 6.17 23.15 -21.18
N SER A 217 7.01 22.76 -20.21
CA SER A 217 6.93 21.47 -19.54
C SER A 217 5.65 21.29 -18.73
N PHE A 218 5.16 22.35 -18.07
CA PHE A 218 3.87 22.31 -17.37
C PHE A 218 2.68 22.13 -18.33
N GLU A 219 2.67 22.89 -19.44
CA GLU A 219 1.62 22.77 -20.48
C GLU A 219 1.57 21.34 -21.04
N LEU A 220 2.72 20.74 -21.34
CA LEU A 220 2.80 19.34 -21.79
C LEU A 220 2.27 18.32 -20.78
N ILE A 221 2.44 18.59 -19.47
CA ILE A 221 1.93 17.71 -18.41
C ILE A 221 0.42 17.86 -18.26
N VAL A 222 -0.11 19.09 -18.36
CA VAL A 222 -1.55 19.37 -18.25
C VAL A 222 -2.32 18.82 -19.46
N ASP A 223 -1.73 18.89 -20.65
CA ASP A 223 -2.32 18.32 -21.87
C ASP A 223 -2.45 16.79 -21.82
N GLU A 224 -1.76 16.13 -20.88
CA GLU A 224 -1.87 14.69 -20.64
C GLU A 224 -3.06 14.32 -19.73
N ILE A 225 -3.79 15.29 -19.20
CA ILE A 225 -5.02 15.04 -18.43
C ILE A 225 -6.14 14.67 -19.39
N ASP A 226 -6.65 13.44 -19.25
CA ASP A 226 -7.83 13.01 -19.98
C ASP A 226 -9.01 13.95 -19.69
N GLU A 227 -9.79 14.28 -20.72
CA GLU A 227 -10.92 15.21 -20.61
C GLU A 227 -11.96 14.75 -19.57
N ALA A 228 -12.11 13.43 -19.39
CA ALA A 228 -12.98 12.84 -18.38
C ALA A 228 -12.50 13.03 -16.93
N GLU A 229 -11.20 13.27 -16.74
CA GLU A 229 -10.54 13.45 -15.45
C GLU A 229 -10.22 14.92 -15.16
N ARG A 230 -10.53 15.81 -16.11
CA ARG A 230 -10.35 17.26 -16.02
C ARG A 230 -11.39 17.91 -15.10
N THR A 231 -11.43 17.44 -13.86
CA THR A 231 -12.29 18.02 -12.82
C THR A 231 -11.65 19.30 -12.27
N PRO A 232 -12.44 20.23 -11.72
CA PRO A 232 -11.91 21.44 -11.07
C PRO A 232 -10.89 21.11 -9.97
N GLU A 233 -11.12 20.03 -9.22
CA GLU A 233 -10.27 19.57 -8.11
C GLU A 233 -8.89 19.10 -8.60
N VAL A 234 -8.85 18.33 -9.70
CA VAL A 234 -7.60 17.88 -10.32
C VAL A 234 -6.83 19.08 -10.89
N MET A 235 -7.53 19.97 -11.59
CA MET A 235 -6.93 21.18 -12.15
C MET A 235 -6.39 22.12 -11.06
N GLU A 236 -7.10 22.29 -9.95
CA GLU A 236 -6.64 23.06 -8.78
C GLU A 236 -5.40 22.41 -8.17
N THR A 237 -5.38 21.08 -8.04
CA THR A 237 -4.21 20.33 -7.54
C THR A 237 -2.98 20.55 -8.42
N MET A 238 -3.13 20.50 -9.75
CA MET A 238 -2.02 20.75 -10.67
C MET A 238 -1.55 22.19 -10.66
N SER A 239 -2.49 23.15 -10.63
CA SER A 239 -2.17 24.57 -10.52
C SER A 239 -1.44 24.88 -9.20
N TYR A 240 -1.89 24.29 -8.09
CA TYR A 240 -1.27 24.44 -6.79
C TYR A 240 0.13 23.81 -6.74
N ALA A 241 0.29 22.60 -7.29
CA ALA A 241 1.60 21.96 -7.43
C ALA A 241 2.56 22.83 -8.28
N ASN A 242 2.08 23.36 -9.40
CA ASN A 242 2.87 24.26 -10.22
C ASN A 242 3.26 25.52 -9.45
N PHE A 243 2.33 26.16 -8.74
CA PHE A 243 2.65 27.32 -7.91
C PHE A 243 3.71 27.03 -6.84
N LEU A 244 3.61 25.88 -6.16
CA LEU A 244 4.56 25.47 -5.13
C LEU A 244 5.97 25.19 -5.66
N TYR A 245 6.08 24.64 -6.87
CA TYR A 245 7.35 24.15 -7.41
C TYR A 245 7.96 25.02 -8.51
N SER A 246 7.19 25.91 -9.14
CA SER A 246 7.67 26.88 -10.15
C SER A 246 8.34 28.11 -9.55
N GLY A 247 8.41 28.21 -8.21
CA GLY A 247 9.24 29.21 -7.56
C GLY A 247 8.86 30.65 -7.93
N VAL A 248 7.56 30.99 -7.94
CA VAL A 248 7.17 32.40 -7.86
C VAL A 248 7.68 32.90 -6.51
N ASP A 249 8.89 33.46 -6.54
CA ASP A 249 9.56 34.16 -5.45
C ASP A 249 8.72 35.37 -5.05
N GLY A 250 7.66 35.13 -4.29
CA GLY A 250 6.92 36.18 -3.57
C GLY A 250 7.65 36.67 -2.31
N TYR A 251 8.86 36.18 -2.03
CA TYR A 251 9.66 36.53 -0.84
C TYR A 251 11.15 36.76 -1.15
N SER A 252 11.47 37.30 -2.33
CA SER A 252 12.79 37.87 -2.61
C SER A 252 12.65 39.37 -2.94
N LYS A 253 12.67 40.19 -1.88
CA LYS A 253 12.85 41.66 -1.80
C LYS A 253 11.91 42.59 -2.59
#